data_AF-A0A948CCE7-F1
#
_entry.id   AF-A0A948CCE7-F1
#
_cell.length_a   1.000
_cell.length_b   1.000
_cell.length_c   1.000
_cell.angle_alpha   90.00
_cell.angle_beta   90.00
_cell.angle_gamma   90.00
#
_symmetry.space_group_name_H-M   'P 1'
#
loop_
_entity.id
_entity.type
_entity.pdbx_description
1 polymer ?
#
loop_
_entity_poly.entity_id
_entity_poly.type
_entity_poly.pdbx_seq_one_letter_code
_entity_poly.pdbx_strand_id
1 'polypeptide(L)'
;MVEVQARVERELDRLAPVLDELGQRFAEAGHELPLVGGPVRDAMLGRSHHDLDFTTSARPEETEKLLRAWGDGGLWDMGRDFGTIGARRGEWVVEVTTYRSESYDPASRNPTVAFGDDLAGDLGRRDFTVNAMA
;
A
#
# COMPACT_ATOMS: atom_id res chain seq x y z
N MET A 1 -14.26 -1.15 -27.08
CA MET A 1 -14.85 -0.91 -25.75
C MET A 1 -14.90 -2.18 -24.91
N VAL A 2 -15.44 -3.30 -25.44
CA VAL A 2 -15.55 -4.59 -24.73
C VAL A 2 -14.20 -5.19 -24.30
N GLU A 3 -13.14 -5.02 -25.09
CA GLU A 3 -11.85 -5.68 -24.81
C GLU A 3 -11.08 -5.09 -23.61
N VAL A 4 -11.17 -3.76 -23.40
CA VAL A 4 -10.53 -3.09 -22.26
C VAL A 4 -11.27 -3.45 -20.97
N GLN A 5 -12.60 -3.41 -20.99
CA GLN A 5 -13.43 -3.78 -19.85
C GLN A 5 -13.13 -5.23 -19.41
N ALA A 6 -13.08 -6.18 -20.34
CA ALA A 6 -12.75 -7.57 -20.03
C ALA A 6 -11.33 -7.76 -19.48
N ARG A 7 -10.37 -6.89 -19.83
CA ARG A 7 -9.01 -6.93 -19.24
C ARG A 7 -9.01 -6.40 -17.81
N VAL A 8 -9.73 -5.31 -17.56
CA VAL A 8 -9.88 -4.76 -16.20
C VAL A 8 -10.55 -5.78 -15.29
N GLU A 9 -11.67 -6.37 -15.71
CA GLU A 9 -12.39 -7.40 -14.93
C GLU A 9 -11.46 -8.57 -14.56
N ARG A 10 -10.69 -9.09 -15.53
CA ARG A 10 -9.74 -10.18 -15.26
C ARG A 10 -8.63 -9.80 -14.29
N GLU A 11 -8.11 -8.57 -14.36
CA GLU A 11 -7.09 -8.12 -13.41
C GLU A 11 -7.67 -7.93 -12.01
N LEU A 12 -8.88 -7.40 -11.88
CA LEU A 12 -9.57 -7.28 -10.59
C LEU A 12 -9.84 -8.67 -9.98
N ASP A 13 -10.31 -9.63 -10.78
CA ASP A 13 -10.51 -11.02 -10.32
C ASP A 13 -9.20 -11.69 -9.86
N ARG A 14 -8.08 -11.37 -10.53
CA ARG A 14 -6.74 -11.87 -10.15
C ARG A 14 -6.25 -11.28 -8.84
N LEU A 15 -6.54 -10.00 -8.59
CA LEU A 15 -6.12 -9.28 -7.38
C LEU A 15 -7.01 -9.60 -6.17
N ALA A 16 -8.31 -9.83 -6.38
CA ALA A 16 -9.30 -9.96 -5.29
C ALA A 16 -8.87 -10.92 -4.17
N PRO A 17 -8.35 -12.14 -4.42
CA PRO A 17 -7.97 -13.05 -3.34
C PRO A 17 -6.88 -12.50 -2.41
N VAL A 18 -5.88 -11.79 -2.96
CA VAL A 18 -4.79 -11.21 -2.13
C VAL A 18 -5.24 -9.94 -1.43
N LEU A 19 -6.07 -9.12 -2.07
CA LEU A 19 -6.65 -7.91 -1.48
C LEU A 19 -7.58 -8.25 -0.31
N ASP A 20 -8.47 -9.23 -0.49
CA ASP A 20 -9.41 -9.68 0.54
C ASP A 20 -8.68 -10.26 1.75
N GLU A 21 -7.67 -11.11 1.52
CA GLU A 21 -6.91 -11.73 2.62
C GLU A 21 -6.14 -10.68 3.45
N LEU A 22 -5.44 -9.75 2.80
CA LEU A 22 -4.71 -8.69 3.48
C LEU A 22 -5.65 -7.68 4.15
N GLY A 23 -6.71 -7.27 3.45
CA GLY A 23 -7.73 -6.37 3.97
C GLY A 23 -8.39 -6.93 5.22
N GLN A 24 -8.77 -8.21 5.22
CA GLN A 24 -9.33 -8.87 6.39
C GLN A 24 -8.33 -8.92 7.55
N ARG A 25 -7.06 -9.25 7.29
CA ARG A 25 -6.02 -9.29 8.32
C ARG A 25 -5.80 -7.96 9.02
N PHE A 26 -5.73 -6.86 8.25
CA PHE A 26 -5.57 -5.53 8.83
C PHE A 26 -6.85 -5.07 9.54
N ALA A 27 -8.02 -5.35 8.98
CA ALA A 27 -9.30 -5.02 9.62
C ALA A 27 -9.50 -5.76 10.95
N GLU A 28 -9.14 -7.05 11.05
CA GLU A 28 -9.18 -7.83 12.29
C GLU A 28 -8.21 -7.27 13.36
N ALA A 29 -7.13 -6.63 12.93
CA ALA A 29 -6.21 -5.90 13.80
C ALA A 29 -6.65 -4.46 14.12
N GLY A 30 -7.78 -4.00 13.56
CA GLY A 30 -8.32 -2.65 13.79
C GLY A 30 -7.69 -1.56 12.93
N HIS A 31 -7.14 -1.92 11.76
CA HIS A 31 -6.46 -0.98 10.87
C HIS A 31 -7.05 -0.95 9.46
N GLU A 32 -6.94 0.21 8.83
CA GLU A 32 -7.24 0.38 7.40
C GLU A 32 -6.07 -0.11 6.54
N LEU A 33 -6.36 -0.59 5.34
CA LEU A 33 -5.33 -0.98 4.36
C LEU A 33 -5.74 -0.63 2.91
N PRO A 34 -5.75 0.66 2.53
CA PRO A 34 -6.09 1.07 1.18
C PRO A 34 -5.00 0.67 0.18
N LEU A 35 -5.38 0.08 -0.96
CA LEU A 35 -4.49 -0.12 -2.11
C LEU A 35 -4.31 1.22 -2.80
N VAL A 36 -3.09 1.62 -3.11
CA VAL A 36 -2.83 2.98 -3.61
C VAL A 36 -1.85 3.01 -4.77
N GLY A 37 -1.79 4.12 -5.50
CA GLY A 37 -0.71 4.40 -6.44
C GLY A 37 -0.78 3.61 -7.76
N GLY A 38 0.39 3.16 -8.22
CA GLY A 38 0.57 2.51 -9.53
C GLY A 38 -0.33 1.29 -9.76
N PRO A 39 -0.48 0.38 -8.78
CA PRO A 39 -1.35 -0.79 -8.90
C PRO A 39 -2.82 -0.44 -9.16
N VAL A 40 -3.35 0.59 -8.51
CA VAL A 40 -4.73 1.07 -8.74
C VAL A 40 -4.89 1.56 -10.18
N ARG A 41 -3.97 2.41 -10.63
CA ARG A 41 -3.95 2.91 -12.02
C ARG A 41 -3.85 1.77 -13.03
N ASP A 42 -2.96 0.82 -12.79
CA ASP A 42 -2.63 -0.22 -13.76
C ASP A 42 -3.74 -1.28 -13.84
N ALA A 43 -4.40 -1.60 -12.73
CA ALA A 43 -5.62 -2.41 -12.72
C ALA A 43 -6.74 -1.76 -13.54
N MET A 44 -6.93 -0.45 -13.42
CA MET A 44 -7.93 0.32 -14.21
C MET A 44 -7.58 0.39 -15.70
N LEU A 45 -6.32 0.15 -16.07
CA LEU A 45 -5.86 0.04 -17.46
C LEU A 45 -5.83 -1.42 -17.96
N GLY A 46 -6.20 -2.39 -17.13
CA GLY A 46 -6.15 -3.82 -17.44
C GLY A 46 -4.71 -4.33 -17.64
N ARG A 47 -3.75 -3.77 -16.89
CA ARG A 47 -2.33 -4.15 -16.92
C ARG A 47 -1.99 -4.95 -15.65
N SER A 48 -1.43 -6.14 -15.85
CA SER A 48 -0.99 -7.00 -14.76
C SER A 48 0.29 -6.46 -14.09
N HIS A 49 0.26 -6.38 -12.76
CA HIS A 49 1.41 -6.18 -11.88
C HIS A 49 1.31 -7.10 -10.65
N HIS A 50 2.45 -7.44 -10.08
CA HIS A 50 2.54 -8.25 -8.86
C HIS A 50 3.02 -7.45 -7.64
N ASP A 51 3.47 -6.22 -7.87
CA ASP A 51 3.85 -5.26 -6.83
C ASP A 51 2.60 -4.49 -6.41
N LEU A 52 2.24 -4.57 -5.13
CA LEU A 52 1.07 -3.92 -4.55
C LEU A 52 1.50 -2.94 -3.46
N ASP A 53 1.16 -1.68 -3.65
CA ASP A 53 1.42 -0.61 -2.70
C ASP A 53 0.16 -0.36 -1.87
N PHE A 54 0.30 -0.43 -0.55
CA PHE A 54 -0.76 -0.08 0.38
C PHE A 54 -0.32 1.03 1.30
N THR A 55 -1.30 1.77 1.79
CA THR A 55 -1.15 2.60 2.97
C THR A 55 -1.91 2.00 4.14
N THR A 56 -1.58 2.40 5.36
CA THR A 56 -2.29 1.90 6.54
C THR A 56 -2.25 2.87 7.71
N SER A 57 -3.26 2.79 8.57
CA SER A 57 -3.24 3.39 9.89
C SER A 57 -2.27 2.69 10.87
N ALA A 58 -1.89 1.43 10.58
CA ALA A 58 -1.01 0.64 11.45
C ALA A 58 0.40 1.24 11.54
N ARG A 59 1.02 1.18 12.72
CA ARG A 59 2.43 1.57 12.88
C ARG A 59 3.36 0.46 12.33
N PRO A 60 4.62 0.78 11.97
CA PRO A 60 5.53 -0.20 11.35
C PRO A 60 5.70 -1.50 12.14
N GLU A 61 5.65 -1.43 13.47
CA GLU A 61 5.71 -2.59 14.38
C GLU A 61 4.53 -3.55 14.21
N GLU A 62 3.34 -3.02 13.97
CA GLU A 62 2.11 -3.80 13.79
C GLU A 62 2.05 -4.34 12.36
N THR A 63 2.36 -3.50 11.37
CA THR A 63 2.49 -3.88 9.97
C THR A 63 3.45 -5.06 9.81
N GLU A 64 4.63 -5.01 10.45
CA GLU A 64 5.61 -6.09 10.39
C GLU A 64 5.06 -7.41 10.94
N LYS A 65 4.33 -7.38 12.06
CA LYS A 65 3.72 -8.59 12.65
C LYS A 65 2.69 -9.21 11.70
N LEU A 66 1.83 -8.38 11.12
CA LEU A 66 0.79 -8.81 10.19
C LEU A 66 1.40 -9.40 8.91
N LEU A 67 2.38 -8.70 8.33
CA LEU A 67 3.04 -9.14 7.11
C LEU A 67 3.94 -10.36 7.32
N ARG A 68 4.60 -10.49 8.48
CA ARG A 68 5.37 -11.70 8.83
C ARG A 68 4.48 -12.93 8.94
N ALA A 69 3.26 -12.78 9.43
CA ALA A 69 2.28 -13.87 9.47
C ALA A 69 1.70 -14.19 8.09
N TRP A 70 1.65 -13.21 7.19
CA TRP A 70 1.11 -13.37 5.84
C TRP A 70 2.10 -13.89 4.81
N GLY A 71 3.34 -13.41 4.85
CA GLY A 71 4.40 -13.70 3.88
C GLY A 71 4.95 -15.12 3.96
N ASP A 72 5.67 -15.54 2.92
CA ASP A 72 6.31 -16.87 2.82
C ASP A 72 7.81 -16.87 3.20
N GLY A 73 8.21 -15.92 4.05
CA GLY A 73 9.58 -15.76 4.52
C GLY A 73 10.36 -14.61 3.89
N GLY A 74 9.81 -13.96 2.85
CA GLY A 74 10.32 -12.68 2.35
C GLY A 74 9.71 -11.51 3.11
N LEU A 75 10.46 -10.88 4.01
CA LEU A 75 10.09 -9.65 4.72
C LEU A 75 11.30 -8.71 4.71
N TRP A 76 11.10 -7.43 4.41
CA TRP A 76 12.13 -6.39 4.47
C TRP A 76 11.61 -5.11 5.12
N ASP A 77 12.49 -4.44 5.84
CA ASP A 77 12.19 -3.27 6.66
C ASP A 77 13.17 -2.11 6.39
N MET A 78 13.89 -2.14 5.27
CA MET A 78 14.83 -1.07 4.89
C MET A 78 14.14 0.31 4.78
N GLY A 79 12.83 0.33 4.51
CA GLY A 79 11.99 1.53 4.50
C GLY A 79 11.34 1.89 5.84
N ARG A 80 11.63 1.18 6.93
CA ARG A 80 10.94 1.30 8.21
C ARG A 80 11.02 2.69 8.82
N ASP A 81 12.17 3.34 8.71
CA ASP A 81 12.37 4.71 9.21
C ASP A 81 11.43 5.72 8.51
N PHE A 82 10.92 5.33 7.33
CA PHE A 82 9.93 6.08 6.56
C PHE A 82 8.52 5.47 6.65
N GLY A 83 8.31 4.49 7.51
CA GLY A 83 7.02 3.83 7.73
C GLY A 83 6.67 2.70 6.78
N THR A 84 7.60 2.25 5.94
CA THR A 84 7.33 1.23 4.92
C THR A 84 7.90 -0.12 5.33
N ILE A 85 7.05 -1.15 5.35
CA ILE A 85 7.44 -2.55 5.52
C ILE A 85 7.00 -3.32 4.28
N GLY A 86 7.90 -4.13 3.73
CA GLY A 86 7.62 -4.96 2.56
C GLY A 86 7.62 -6.45 2.89
N ALA A 87 6.80 -7.19 2.15
CA ALA A 87 6.72 -8.64 2.24
C ALA A 87 6.43 -9.29 0.89
N ARG A 88 6.74 -10.58 0.80
CA ARG A 88 6.48 -11.40 -0.39
C ARG A 88 5.70 -12.65 -0.02
N ARG A 89 4.79 -13.06 -0.90
CA ARG A 89 4.17 -14.38 -0.88
C ARG A 89 3.91 -14.87 -2.30
N GLY A 90 4.61 -15.94 -2.68
CA GLY A 90 4.56 -16.46 -4.04
C GLY A 90 5.06 -15.40 -5.04
N GLU A 91 4.17 -15.02 -5.95
CA GLU A 91 4.42 -13.97 -6.96
C GLU A 91 4.17 -12.56 -6.43
N TRP A 92 3.40 -12.40 -5.35
CA TRP A 92 3.00 -11.09 -4.84
C TRP A 92 4.10 -10.47 -4.00
N VAL A 93 4.40 -9.21 -4.34
CA VAL A 93 5.25 -8.30 -3.58
C VAL A 93 4.34 -7.21 -3.05
N VAL A 94 4.40 -6.98 -1.74
CA VAL A 94 3.52 -6.04 -1.05
C VAL A 94 4.38 -5.07 -0.26
N GLU A 95 4.16 -3.78 -0.47
CA GLU A 95 4.75 -2.73 0.37
C GLU A 95 3.63 -1.99 1.09
N VAL A 96 3.71 -1.94 2.42
CA VAL A 96 2.70 -1.27 3.25
C VAL A 96 3.37 -0.10 3.95
N THR A 97 2.84 1.10 3.71
CA THR A 97 3.37 2.35 4.28
C THR A 97 2.38 2.96 5.28
N THR A 98 2.81 3.16 6.51
CA THR A 98 2.02 3.91 7.51
C THR A 98 1.70 5.32 7.00
N TYR A 99 0.47 5.79 7.23
CA TYR A 99 0.07 7.17 6.94
C TYR A 99 1.12 8.16 7.46
N ARG A 100 1.45 9.18 6.68
CA ARG A 100 2.39 10.24 7.09
C ARG A 100 1.64 11.54 7.34
N SER A 101 2.02 12.26 8.39
CA SER A 101 1.56 13.63 8.68
C SER A 101 2.64 14.64 8.29
N GLU A 102 2.22 15.88 8.03
CA GLU A 102 3.12 16.96 7.62
C GLU A 102 4.14 17.29 8.71
N SER A 103 5.42 17.25 8.36
CA SER A 103 6.49 17.93 9.07
C SER A 103 7.42 18.56 8.03
N TYR A 104 7.08 19.79 7.64
CA TYR A 104 8.02 20.67 6.96
C TYR A 104 8.87 21.35 8.02
N ASP A 105 10.13 20.93 8.11
CA ASP A 105 11.17 21.77 8.68
C ASP A 105 11.71 22.68 7.56
N PRO A 106 11.38 23.98 7.53
CA PRO A 106 11.87 24.90 6.51
C PRO A 106 13.41 25.08 6.53
N ALA A 107 14.12 24.56 7.54
CA ALA A 107 15.57 24.62 7.67
C ALA A 107 16.30 23.32 7.27
N SER A 108 15.59 22.22 6.99
CA SER A 108 16.20 20.91 6.70
C SER A 108 15.85 20.42 5.29
N ARG A 109 16.84 19.85 4.58
CA ARG A 109 16.59 19.11 3.32
C ARG A 109 16.02 17.71 3.56
N ASN A 110 16.06 17.21 4.79
CA ASN A 110 15.52 15.91 5.15
C ASN A 110 14.21 16.10 5.92
N PRO A 111 13.09 15.55 5.44
CA PRO A 111 11.83 15.62 6.18
C PRO A 111 11.96 14.84 7.49
N THR A 112 11.38 15.38 8.56
CA THR A 112 11.15 14.58 9.77
C THR A 112 9.93 13.71 9.49
N VAL A 113 10.06 12.38 9.64
CA VAL A 113 8.93 11.48 9.39
C VAL A 113 7.98 11.58 10.59
N ALA A 114 6.83 12.20 10.38
CA ALA A 114 5.72 12.16 11.31
C ALA A 114 4.67 11.20 10.74
N PHE A 115 4.12 10.33 11.57
CA PHE A 115 3.04 9.45 11.15
C PHE A 115 1.70 10.14 11.35
N GLY A 116 0.83 10.02 10.35
CA GLY A 116 -0.52 10.55 10.35
C GLY A 116 -1.53 9.51 10.85
N ASP A 117 -2.78 9.95 10.90
CA ASP A 117 -3.89 9.16 11.44
C ASP A 117 -5.02 8.96 10.42
N ASP A 118 -4.97 9.61 9.23
CA ASP A 118 -6.00 9.48 8.20
C ASP A 118 -5.43 9.37 6.77
N LEU A 119 -6.21 8.72 5.90
CA LEU A 119 -5.89 8.48 4.49
C LEU A 119 -5.86 9.78 3.66
N ALA A 120 -6.73 10.74 3.98
CA ALA A 120 -6.83 11.98 3.20
C ALA A 120 -5.54 12.80 3.27
N GLY A 121 -4.90 12.85 4.45
CA GLY A 121 -3.59 13.44 4.66
C GLY A 121 -2.48 12.73 3.88
N ASP A 122 -2.51 11.39 3.78
CA ASP A 122 -1.52 10.65 2.98
C ASP A 122 -1.71 10.82 1.46
N LEU A 123 -2.96 10.90 0.98
CA LEU A 123 -3.19 11.10 -0.46
C LEU A 123 -2.87 12.54 -0.90
N GLY A 124 -3.09 13.53 -0.04
CA GLY A 124 -2.86 14.96 -0.34
C GLY A 124 -1.39 15.33 -0.63
N ARG A 125 -0.42 14.51 -0.18
CA ARG A 125 1.03 14.74 -0.37
C ARG A 125 1.63 14.08 -1.61
N ARG A 126 0.85 13.28 -2.36
CA ARG A 126 1.41 12.50 -3.47
C ARG A 126 1.62 13.37 -4.71
N ASP A 127 2.80 13.24 -5.31
CA ASP A 127 3.33 14.14 -6.35
C ASP A 127 2.47 14.21 -7.63
N PHE A 128 1.67 13.18 -7.91
CA PHE A 128 0.77 13.13 -9.06
C PHE A 128 -0.62 12.64 -8.66
N THR A 129 -1.67 13.31 -9.14
CA THR A 129 -3.08 12.94 -8.86
C THR A 129 -3.41 11.52 -9.28
N VAL A 130 -2.82 11.03 -10.38
CA VAL A 130 -2.97 9.64 -10.84
C VAL A 130 -2.40 8.61 -9.86
N ASN A 131 -1.50 9.01 -8.97
CA ASN A 131 -0.93 8.15 -7.93
C ASN A 131 -1.56 8.39 -6.54
N ALA A 132 -2.53 9.32 -6.47
CA ALA A 132 -3.31 9.67 -5.27
C ALA A 132 -4.70 9.02 -5.27
N MET A 133 -4.82 7.84 -5.88
CA MET A 133 -6.02 7.02 -5.84
C MET A 133 -5.88 5.95 -4.76
N ALA A 134 -7.00 5.66 -4.08
CA ALA A 134 -7.17 4.62 -3.08
C ALA A 134 -8.52 3.94 -3.28
#